data_AF-A0A962CKB4-F1
#
_entry.id   AF-A0A962CKB4-F1
#
_cell.length_a   1.000
_cell.length_b   1.000
_cell.length_c   1.000
_cell.angle_alpha   90.00
_cell.angle_beta   90.00
_cell.angle_gamma   90.00
#
_symmetry.space_group_name_H-M   'P 1'
#
loop_
_entity.id
_entity.type
_entity.pdbx_description
1 polymer ?
#
loop_
_entity_poly.entity_id
_entity_poly.type
_entity_poly.pdbx_seq_one_letter_code
_entity_poly.pdbx_strand_id
1 'polypeptide(L)'
;MRLHRTLAPALLLALASPGALALRLDYTVELGYLHSDNINLSATDPVDENLLIPRVGFHLNETGSAVRAEVNGLLEYRDYLGGAFGNEFRSTLDGSVDWTLIPERMKWTFTDALGLNPINLRLPD
;
A
#
# COMPACT_ATOMS: atom_id res chain seq x y z
N MET A 1 40.86 27.83 -14.24
CA MET A 1 40.12 27.64 -12.97
C MET A 1 39.70 26.19 -12.88
N ARG A 2 40.26 25.45 -11.91
CA ARG A 2 39.89 24.07 -11.60
C ARG A 2 38.69 24.11 -10.67
N LEU A 3 37.57 23.47 -11.02
CA LEU A 3 36.44 23.27 -10.11
C LEU A 3 35.97 21.81 -10.19
N HIS A 4 36.48 21.05 -9.22
CA HIS A 4 35.92 19.91 -8.49
C HIS A 4 34.89 19.01 -9.20
N ARG A 5 35.36 17.82 -9.59
CA ARG A 5 34.56 16.61 -9.83
C ARG A 5 33.84 16.22 -8.53
N THR A 6 32.53 16.37 -8.47
CA THR A 6 31.69 15.75 -7.45
C THR A 6 31.57 14.25 -7.74
N LEU A 7 32.23 13.43 -6.91
CA LEU A 7 31.98 11.99 -6.85
C LEU A 7 30.58 11.78 -6.23
N ALA A 8 29.63 11.29 -7.02
CA ALA A 8 28.39 10.72 -6.49
C ALA A 8 28.70 9.33 -5.90
N PRO A 9 28.36 9.04 -4.63
CA PRO A 9 28.49 7.70 -4.09
C PRO A 9 27.40 6.82 -4.70
N ALA A 10 27.78 5.86 -5.53
CA ALA A 10 26.87 4.84 -6.03
C ALA A 10 26.48 3.92 -4.86
N LEU A 11 25.23 4.03 -4.42
CA LEU A 11 24.63 3.13 -3.43
C LEU A 11 24.35 1.78 -4.09
N LEU A 12 25.32 0.87 -4.05
CA LEU A 12 25.14 -0.52 -4.44
C LEU A 12 24.50 -1.29 -3.28
N LEU A 13 23.17 -1.41 -3.30
CA LEU A 13 22.44 -2.37 -2.48
C LEU A 13 22.70 -3.78 -3.03
N ALA A 14 23.71 -4.45 -2.51
CA ALA A 14 23.96 -5.86 -2.77
C ALA A 14 22.86 -6.69 -2.10
N LEU A 15 21.82 -7.06 -2.86
CA LEU A 15 20.84 -8.04 -2.45
C LEU A 15 21.51 -9.42 -2.46
N ALA A 16 21.96 -9.86 -1.28
CA ALA A 16 22.32 -11.26 -1.06
C ALA A 16 21.12 -12.13 -1.45
N SER A 17 21.28 -13.00 -2.45
CA SER A 17 20.21 -13.92 -2.87
C SER A 17 19.96 -14.94 -1.77
N PRO A 18 18.81 -14.91 -1.06
CA PRO A 18 18.44 -16.01 -0.19
C PRO A 18 18.21 -17.25 -1.05
N GLY A 19 18.39 -18.45 -0.50
CA GLY A 19 17.98 -19.70 -1.16
C GLY A 19 16.55 -19.59 -1.69
N ALA A 20 16.23 -20.29 -2.78
CA ALA A 20 14.96 -20.16 -3.49
C ALA A 20 13.75 -20.42 -2.56
N LEU A 21 13.24 -19.35 -1.95
CA LEU A 21 11.98 -19.33 -1.24
C LEU A 21 10.88 -19.32 -2.30
N ALA A 22 9.86 -20.16 -2.15
CA ALA A 22 8.67 -20.14 -3.01
C ALA A 22 7.83 -18.86 -2.79
N LEU A 23 8.21 -18.06 -1.79
CA LEU A 23 7.63 -16.77 -1.46
C LEU A 23 8.10 -15.68 -2.43
N ARG A 24 7.16 -15.10 -3.15
CA ARG A 24 7.35 -13.92 -4.01
C ARG A 24 6.60 -12.74 -3.39
N LEU A 25 7.27 -11.58 -3.36
CA LEU A 25 6.68 -10.31 -2.98
C LEU A 25 6.80 -9.34 -4.15
N ASP A 26 5.66 -8.95 -4.71
CA ASP A 26 5.53 -7.84 -5.64
C ASP A 26 5.08 -6.60 -4.87
N TYR A 27 5.57 -5.42 -5.28
CA TYR A 27 5.20 -4.17 -4.63
C TYR A 27 5.09 -3.03 -5.65
N THR A 28 4.29 -2.04 -5.29
CA THR A 28 4.10 -0.79 -6.03
C THR A 28 4.22 0.38 -5.07
N VAL A 29 4.85 1.46 -5.52
CA VAL A 29 4.91 2.72 -4.79
C VAL A 29 4.41 3.80 -5.74
N GLU A 30 3.39 4.51 -5.31
CA GLU A 30 2.70 5.53 -6.09
C GLU A 30 2.70 6.84 -5.32
N LEU A 31 2.74 7.94 -6.06
CA LEU A 31 2.52 9.29 -5.53
C LEU A 31 1.47 9.98 -6.40
N GLY A 32 0.30 10.22 -5.82
CA GLY A 32 -0.79 10.95 -6.45
C GLY A 32 -0.83 12.40 -6.00
N TYR A 33 -1.28 13.27 -6.90
CA TYR A 33 -1.68 14.64 -6.59
C TYR A 33 -3.06 14.88 -7.19
N LEU A 34 -3.98 15.46 -6.40
CA LEU A 34 -5.35 15.72 -6.81
C LEU A 34 -5.72 17.16 -6.45
N HIS A 35 -6.28 17.88 -7.40
CA HIS A 35 -6.98 19.14 -7.15
C HIS A 35 -8.48 18.90 -7.28
N SER A 36 -9.27 19.40 -6.34
CA SER A 36 -10.73 19.35 -6.37
C SER A 36 -11.29 20.71 -6.00
N ASP A 37 -12.18 21.24 -6.85
CA ASP A 37 -12.91 22.48 -6.63
C ASP A 37 -14.14 22.31 -5.71
N ASN A 38 -14.43 21.07 -5.30
CA ASN A 38 -15.58 20.72 -4.47
C ASN A 38 -15.34 19.40 -3.72
N ILE A 39 -14.31 19.37 -2.86
CA ILE A 39 -13.91 18.14 -2.15
C ILE A 39 -14.98 17.65 -1.16
N ASN A 40 -15.80 18.57 -0.63
CA ASN A 40 -16.93 18.29 0.26
C ASN A 40 -18.18 17.79 -0.50
N LEU A 41 -18.16 17.80 -1.85
CA LEU A 41 -19.26 17.39 -2.72
C LEU A 41 -20.57 18.16 -2.43
N SER A 42 -20.45 19.45 -2.11
CA SER A 42 -21.59 20.30 -1.77
C SER A 42 -21.99 21.22 -2.93
N ALA A 43 -23.29 21.41 -3.14
CA ALA A 43 -23.79 22.42 -4.08
C ALA A 43 -23.78 23.84 -3.49
N THR A 44 -23.76 23.94 -2.16
CA THR A 44 -23.76 25.19 -1.40
C THR A 44 -22.48 25.26 -0.58
N ASP A 45 -21.69 26.32 -0.77
CA ASP A 45 -20.37 26.46 -0.15
C ASP A 45 -19.40 25.31 -0.50
N PRO A 46 -19.03 25.17 -1.79
CA PRO A 46 -18.05 24.17 -2.22
C PRO A 46 -16.67 24.52 -1.68
N VAL A 47 -15.92 23.49 -1.27
CA VAL A 47 -14.57 23.64 -0.72
C VAL A 47 -13.54 23.22 -1.77
N ASP A 48 -12.65 24.15 -2.12
CA ASP A 48 -11.47 23.89 -2.94
C ASP A 48 -10.36 23.28 -2.09
N GLU A 49 -9.71 22.23 -2.61
CA GLU A 49 -8.67 21.52 -1.88
C GLU A 49 -7.69 20.80 -2.80
N ASN A 50 -6.45 20.70 -2.33
CA ASN A 50 -5.40 19.91 -2.99
C ASN A 50 -4.96 18.78 -2.09
N LEU A 51 -4.76 17.59 -2.66
CA LEU A 51 -4.39 16.39 -1.94
C LEU A 51 -3.07 15.85 -2.47
N LEU A 52 -2.20 15.43 -1.55
CA LEU A 52 -1.05 14.60 -1.85
C LEU A 52 -1.31 13.18 -1.32
N ILE A 53 -1.14 12.18 -2.19
CA ILE A 53 -1.60 10.80 -1.93
C ILE A 53 -0.46 9.80 -2.21
N PRO A 54 0.50 9.63 -1.30
CA PRO A 54 1.41 8.50 -1.37
C PRO A 54 0.68 7.18 -1.07
N ARG A 55 0.98 6.15 -1.87
CA ARG A 55 0.37 4.83 -1.74
C ARG A 55 1.42 3.74 -1.94
N VAL A 56 1.29 2.66 -1.18
CA VAL A 56 2.11 1.45 -1.31
C VAL A 56 1.18 0.26 -1.42
N GLY A 57 1.25 -0.45 -2.54
CA GLY A 57 0.57 -1.73 -2.73
C GLY A 57 1.57 -2.88 -2.66
N PHE A 58 1.14 -4.03 -2.16
CA PHE A 58 1.94 -5.24 -2.21
C PHE A 58 1.08 -6.48 -2.49
N HIS A 59 1.71 -7.46 -3.10
CA HIS A 59 1.14 -8.78 -3.35
C HIS A 59 2.18 -9.83 -2.98
N LEU A 60 1.85 -10.65 -2.00
CA LEU A 60 2.66 -11.75 -1.52
C LEU A 60 2.02 -13.05 -2.01
N ASN A 61 2.80 -13.87 -2.69
CA ASN A 61 2.36 -15.16 -3.21
C ASN A 61 3.37 -16.25 -2.85
N GLU A 62 2.88 -17.38 -2.34
CA GLU A 62 3.68 -18.57 -2.11
C GLU A 62 3.02 -19.78 -2.77
N THR A 63 3.79 -20.52 -3.57
CA THR A 63 3.30 -21.71 -4.31
C THR A 63 4.08 -22.96 -3.90
N GLY A 64 4.12 -23.24 -2.60
CA GLY A 64 4.73 -24.45 -2.05
C GLY A 64 3.79 -25.67 -2.14
N SER A 65 4.37 -26.86 -1.89
CA SER A 65 3.60 -28.10 -1.81
C SER A 65 2.84 -28.26 -0.48
N ALA A 66 3.41 -27.75 0.61
CA ALA A 66 2.80 -27.76 1.93
C ALA A 66 1.95 -26.52 2.20
N VAL A 67 2.39 -25.35 1.72
CA VAL A 67 1.72 -24.06 1.94
C VAL A 67 1.52 -23.40 0.59
N ARG A 68 0.29 -22.92 0.36
CA ARG A 68 -0.02 -21.97 -0.71
C ARG A 68 -0.66 -20.75 -0.08
N ALA A 69 -0.17 -19.57 -0.40
CA ALA A 69 -0.65 -18.33 0.19
C ALA A 69 -0.75 -17.25 -0.88
N GLU A 70 -1.80 -16.44 -0.79
CA GLU A 70 -1.99 -15.24 -1.59
C GLU A 70 -2.47 -14.14 -0.65
N VAL A 71 -1.72 -13.05 -0.56
CA VAL A 71 -2.02 -11.91 0.32
C VAL A 71 -1.82 -10.63 -0.46
N ASN A 72 -2.86 -9.81 -0.56
CA ASN A 72 -2.81 -8.49 -1.16
C ASN A 72 -2.98 -7.43 -0.08
N GLY A 73 -2.28 -6.32 -0.23
CA GLY A 73 -2.45 -5.19 0.67
C GLY A 73 -2.24 -3.85 -0.01
N LEU A 74 -2.93 -2.85 0.51
CA LEU A 74 -2.82 -1.47 0.09
C LEU A 74 -2.72 -0.56 1.32
N LEU A 75 -1.74 0.33 1.31
CA LEU A 75 -1.59 1.40 2.28
C LEU A 75 -1.67 2.73 1.53
N GLU A 76 -2.57 3.62 1.94
CA GLU A 76 -2.76 4.94 1.35
C GLU A 76 -2.81 6.00 2.45
N TYR A 77 -2.05 7.07 2.28
CA TYR A 77 -2.17 8.24 3.12
C TYR A 77 -2.63 9.42 2.27
N ARG A 78 -3.57 10.21 2.77
CA ARG A 78 -4.09 11.41 2.11
C ARG A 78 -3.77 12.62 2.96
N ASP A 79 -2.95 13.50 2.41
CA ASP A 79 -2.60 14.79 2.98
C ASP A 79 -3.43 15.87 2.30
N TYR A 80 -4.32 16.52 3.05
CA TYR A 80 -5.16 17.62 2.59
C TYR A 80 -4.38 18.92 2.80
N LEU A 81 -3.78 19.43 1.72
CA LEU A 81 -2.74 20.46 1.78
C LEU A 81 -3.28 21.84 2.21
N GLY A 82 -4.56 22.11 1.94
CA GLY A 82 -5.28 23.31 2.37
C GLY A 82 -5.87 23.21 3.77
N GLY A 83 -5.86 22.01 4.38
CA GLY A 83 -6.26 21.78 5.76
C GLY A 83 -7.76 21.93 6.04
N ALA A 84 -8.62 21.92 5.01
CA ALA A 84 -10.07 21.96 5.22
C ALA A 84 -10.62 20.63 5.80
N PHE A 85 -9.86 19.55 5.64
CA PHE A 85 -10.13 18.22 6.21
C PHE A 85 -8.87 17.69 6.88
N GLY A 86 -9.05 16.91 7.94
CA GLY A 86 -7.97 16.18 8.58
C GLY A 86 -7.38 15.11 7.66
N ASN A 87 -6.08 14.90 7.80
CA ASN A 87 -5.36 13.88 7.05
C ASN A 87 -5.87 12.46 7.37
N GLU A 88 -5.86 11.61 6.35
CA GLU A 88 -6.46 10.28 6.44
C GLU A 88 -5.46 9.17 6.12
N PHE A 89 -5.57 8.08 6.88
CA PHE A 89 -4.90 6.83 6.56
C PHE A 89 -5.94 5.78 6.20
N ARG A 90 -5.74 5.12 5.05
CA ARG A 90 -6.60 4.08 4.53
C ARG A 90 -5.78 2.83 4.25
N SER A 91 -6.31 1.67 4.58
CA SER A 91 -5.65 0.42 4.25
C SER A 91 -6.62 -0.70 3.96
N THR A 92 -6.18 -1.63 3.11
CA THR A 92 -6.84 -2.90 2.89
C THR A 92 -5.82 -4.02 3.00
N LEU A 93 -6.26 -5.16 3.52
CA LEU A 93 -5.49 -6.39 3.55
C LEU A 93 -6.46 -7.54 3.31
N ASP A 94 -6.22 -8.31 2.26
CA ASP A 94 -6.95 -9.53 1.98
C ASP A 94 -5.95 -10.66 1.82
N GLY A 95 -6.31 -11.84 2.29
CA GLY A 95 -5.41 -12.97 2.19
C GLY A 95 -6.08 -14.32 2.37
N SER A 96 -5.51 -15.31 1.71
CA SER A 96 -5.86 -16.70 1.88
C SER A 96 -4.60 -17.56 2.02
N VAL A 97 -4.67 -18.56 2.88
CA VAL A 97 -3.59 -19.52 3.12
C VAL A 97 -4.17 -20.92 3.18
N ASP A 98 -3.75 -21.77 2.26
CA ASP A 98 -3.97 -23.20 2.28
C ASP A 98 -2.75 -23.90 2.87
N TRP A 99 -2.93 -24.59 3.99
CA TRP A 99 -1.89 -25.39 4.62
C TRP A 99 -2.25 -26.87 4.57
N THR A 100 -1.47 -27.64 3.82
CA THR A 100 -1.51 -29.10 3.80
C THR A 100 -0.67 -29.66 4.94
N LEU A 101 -1.34 -30.12 5.98
CA LEU A 101 -0.71 -30.72 7.16
C LEU A 101 -0.38 -32.20 6.92
N ILE A 102 -1.27 -32.91 6.24
CA ILE A 102 -1.06 -34.30 5.81
C ILE A 102 -1.50 -34.40 4.34
N PRO A 103 -0.60 -34.74 3.40
CA PRO A 103 -0.93 -34.86 1.99
C PRO A 103 -2.17 -35.74 1.79
N GLU A 104 -3.11 -35.26 0.99
CA GLU A 104 -4.37 -35.95 0.63
C GLU A 104 -5.33 -36.26 1.79
N ARG A 105 -4.98 -35.92 3.04
CA ARG A 105 -5.77 -36.29 4.22
C ARG A 105 -6.25 -35.09 5.03
N MET A 106 -5.40 -34.08 5.20
CA MET A 106 -5.71 -32.94 6.05
C MET A 106 -5.15 -31.65 5.48
N LYS A 107 -6.06 -30.71 5.22
CA LYS A 107 -5.79 -29.36 4.75
C LYS A 107 -6.58 -28.37 5.59
N TRP A 108 -5.96 -27.27 5.95
CA TRP A 108 -6.61 -26.12 6.56
C TRP A 108 -6.56 -24.94 5.61
N THR A 109 -7.63 -24.15 5.60
CA THR A 109 -7.71 -22.91 4.84
C THR A 109 -8.02 -21.79 5.80
N PHE A 110 -7.22 -20.74 5.75
CA PHE A 110 -7.42 -19.50 6.47
C PHE A 110 -7.72 -18.41 5.46
N THR A 111 -8.72 -17.58 5.70
CA THR A 111 -9.05 -16.45 4.82
C THR A 111 -9.46 -15.28 5.68
N ASP A 112 -8.92 -14.11 5.37
CA ASP A 112 -9.24 -12.87 6.06
C ASP A 112 -9.32 -11.71 5.06
N ALA A 113 -10.16 -10.73 5.39
CA ALA A 113 -10.34 -9.50 4.63
C ALA A 113 -10.58 -8.34 5.62
N LEU A 114 -9.58 -7.47 5.72
CA LEU A 114 -9.54 -6.32 6.62
C LEU A 114 -9.52 -5.03 5.80
N GLY A 115 -10.26 -4.03 6.27
CA GLY A 115 -10.27 -2.69 5.68
C GLY A 115 -10.38 -1.62 6.75
N LEU A 116 -9.49 -0.64 6.70
CA LEU A 116 -9.55 0.57 7.53
C LEU A 116 -9.85 1.75 6.61
N ASN A 117 -11.03 2.34 6.80
CA ASN A 117 -11.44 3.56 6.12
C ASN A 117 -12.07 4.51 7.16
N PRO A 118 -11.51 5.72 7.35
CA PRO A 118 -12.13 6.71 8.20
C PRO A 118 -13.54 7.05 7.70
N ILE A 119 -14.50 7.11 8.63
CA ILE A 119 -15.84 7.60 8.34
C ILE A 119 -15.86 9.08 8.72
N ASN A 120 -15.46 9.95 7.80
CA ASN A 120 -15.62 11.40 7.97
C ASN A 120 -16.99 11.83 7.44
N LEU A 121 -17.79 12.46 8.30
CA LEU A 121 -19.12 12.97 7.99
C LEU A 121 -19.05 14.28 7.21
N ARG A 122 -18.28 14.38 6.11
CA ARG A 122 -18.23 15.49 5.12
C ARG A 122 -18.44 16.93 5.65
N LEU A 123 -18.05 17.20 6.88
CA LEU A 123 -18.02 18.53 7.46
C LEU A 123 -16.54 18.88 7.58
N PRO A 124 -16.14 20.10 7.17
CA PRO A 124 -14.81 20.60 7.45
C PRO A 124 -14.51 20.52 8.95
N ASP A 125 -13.23 20.28 9.28
CA ASP A 125 -12.76 20.21 10.67
C ASP A 125 -12.61 21.59 11.34
#